data_AF-A0A1D1V4B2-F1
#
_entry.id   AF-A0A1D1V4B2-F1
#
_cell.length_a   1.000
_cell.length_b   1.000
_cell.length_c   1.000
_cell.angle_alpha   90.00
_cell.angle_beta   90.00
_cell.angle_gamma   90.00
#
_symmetry.space_group_name_H-M   'P 1'
#
loop_
_entity.id
_entity.type
_entity.pdbx_description
1 polymer ?
#
loop_
_entity_poly.entity_id
_entity_poly.type
_entity_poly.pdbx_seq_one_letter_code
_entity_poly.pdbx_strand_id
1 'polypeptide(L)'
;MGSVDEISSAVNKLTIALENGEGKYTLGMNVLSAEPWVWTITWNHRRKVCAACFTIPSNIRRTNGPDLRACESCKTYAYCNTECQKMGWTSGHFMECELMRNMALHLEKKGLLVMDQDKSEMSYSTSMVYYVTSLVAKALNRLHSDEGTTRSSEVDDKTARDFYENVNDAPPINLSQSERTLIKELLQAAFDVATVTDILPEAELWKYYCRTRSNISQMVDKTSHLPYGIGLYFENGAMRRCCDNNVVQTFKGKTMVMKATKDLTLSSELRSPGLVQDLQPLPRKLRQRYYLAIYGKECDCRKCSDEYEAEINPMKCVTSGCNEVIPTDLRALQPCRKCGVKSDEERLLQARKTYEEFIRRYAETCDLNAQVSKSHKALARREAPLGLLRQLDTNELVHPENFLRYCCLYVLGITYYKIATNIVPDTASCFAYREAWKHLKPLTELMGKFECKYDQRALRILKDAGVAAMYSATAQLEEAVAVFKGPRTKETLPKSKGVRDASAVMEQGPRLLAIMAERHVALYGRSVPPVKPGKDRKGASKNRLRAVKGGRVK
;
A
#
# COMPACT_ATOMS: atom_id res chain seq x y z
N MET A 1 21.37 7.13 -31.30
CA MET A 1 22.21 6.14 -30.57
C MET A 1 22.80 6.88 -29.38
N GLY A 2 22.14 6.81 -28.22
CA GLY A 2 22.68 7.34 -26.96
C GLY A 2 23.57 6.28 -26.33
N SER A 3 24.78 6.67 -25.93
CA SER A 3 25.83 5.79 -25.45
C SER A 3 25.50 5.17 -24.09
N VAL A 4 25.86 3.90 -23.95
CA VAL A 4 25.64 3.00 -22.80
C VAL A 4 26.35 3.48 -21.52
N ASP A 5 27.23 4.48 -21.61
CA ASP A 5 28.04 4.99 -20.50
C ASP A 5 27.31 5.94 -19.53
N GLU A 6 26.10 6.42 -19.85
CA GLU A 6 25.38 7.37 -18.99
C GLU A 6 24.62 6.71 -17.81
N ILE A 7 24.55 5.37 -17.75
CA ILE A 7 23.58 4.66 -16.91
C ILE A 7 24.18 4.11 -15.60
N SER A 8 25.45 3.65 -15.58
CA SER A 8 26.20 3.33 -14.33
C SER A 8 26.46 4.59 -13.47
N SER A 9 26.15 5.76 -14.03
CA SER A 9 26.33 7.06 -13.40
C SER A 9 25.21 7.46 -12.46
N ALA A 10 24.01 6.88 -12.43
CA ALA A 10 22.88 7.43 -11.64
C ALA A 10 23.00 7.15 -10.13
N VAL A 11 23.36 5.93 -9.73
CA VAL A 11 23.60 5.58 -8.31
C VAL A 11 24.82 6.34 -7.82
N ASN A 12 25.91 6.36 -8.60
CA ASN A 12 27.11 7.12 -8.27
C ASN A 12 26.85 8.62 -8.28
N LYS A 13 26.07 9.20 -9.21
CA LYS A 13 25.70 10.62 -9.21
C LYS A 13 24.80 10.98 -8.05
N LEU A 14 23.85 10.12 -7.67
CA LEU A 14 23.01 10.40 -6.51
C LEU A 14 23.85 10.29 -5.23
N THR A 15 24.68 9.26 -5.08
CA THR A 15 25.59 9.12 -3.95
C THR A 15 26.61 10.27 -3.88
N ILE A 16 27.27 10.61 -4.98
CA ILE A 16 28.21 11.74 -5.10
C ILE A 16 27.47 13.06 -4.88
N ALA A 17 26.28 13.27 -5.44
CA ALA A 17 25.50 14.48 -5.19
C ALA A 17 25.07 14.55 -3.73
N LEU A 18 24.60 13.45 -3.13
CA LEU A 18 24.25 13.35 -1.70
C LEU A 18 25.46 13.66 -0.80
N GLU A 19 26.64 13.18 -1.17
CA GLU A 19 27.91 13.41 -0.45
C GLU A 19 28.42 14.85 -0.62
N ASN A 20 28.31 15.42 -1.82
CA ASN A 20 28.77 16.77 -2.14
C ASN A 20 27.75 17.87 -1.80
N GLY A 21 26.52 17.52 -1.44
CA GLY A 21 25.44 18.48 -1.14
C GLY A 21 24.95 19.27 -2.36
N GLU A 22 25.27 18.85 -3.58
CA GLU A 22 24.90 19.58 -4.79
C GLU A 22 23.42 19.39 -5.15
N GLY A 23 22.71 20.50 -5.41
CA GLY A 23 21.39 20.50 -6.03
C GLY A 23 20.28 21.09 -5.17
N LYS A 24 19.53 22.01 -5.77
CA LYS A 24 18.31 22.61 -5.20
C LYS A 24 17.09 21.86 -5.73
N TYR A 25 16.25 21.35 -4.83
CA TYR A 25 14.99 20.71 -5.18
C TYR A 25 13.83 21.60 -4.79
N THR A 26 12.84 21.72 -5.68
CA THR A 26 11.59 22.40 -5.35
C THR A 26 10.49 21.38 -5.07
N LEU A 27 9.46 21.79 -4.33
CA LEU A 27 8.26 20.99 -4.10
C LEU A 27 7.77 20.31 -5.39
N GLY A 28 7.63 18.98 -5.35
CA GLY A 28 7.09 18.17 -6.44
C GLY A 28 8.10 17.76 -7.52
N MET A 29 9.33 18.29 -7.46
CA MET A 29 10.42 17.92 -8.38
C MET A 29 10.77 16.44 -8.22
N ASN A 30 11.06 15.77 -9.34
CA ASN A 30 11.59 14.41 -9.32
C ASN A 30 13.03 14.46 -8.79
N VAL A 31 13.27 13.76 -7.70
CA VAL A 31 14.59 13.67 -7.07
C VAL A 31 15.33 12.44 -7.57
N LEU A 32 14.60 11.34 -7.75
CA LEU A 32 15.16 10.04 -8.13
C LEU A 32 14.16 9.27 -8.99
N SER A 33 14.68 8.59 -10.00
CA SER A 33 14.01 7.48 -10.67
C SER A 33 14.97 6.29 -10.72
N ALA A 34 14.48 5.10 -10.37
CA ALA A 34 15.32 3.90 -10.30
C ALA A 34 14.52 2.63 -10.60
N GLU A 35 15.16 1.67 -11.28
CA GLU A 35 14.67 0.32 -11.47
C GLU A 35 15.14 -0.61 -10.33
N PRO A 36 14.34 -1.61 -9.93
CA PRO A 36 14.82 -2.56 -8.93
C PRO A 36 15.88 -3.46 -9.55
N TRP A 37 16.94 -3.72 -8.79
CA TRP A 37 17.94 -4.70 -9.20
C TRP A 37 17.32 -6.10 -9.23
N VAL A 38 16.72 -6.55 -8.14
CA VAL A 38 15.88 -7.76 -8.09
C VAL A 38 14.48 -7.44 -7.58
N TRP A 39 13.48 -8.15 -8.07
CA TRP A 39 12.09 -7.93 -7.67
C TRP A 39 11.20 -9.17 -7.77
N THR A 40 10.04 -9.12 -7.13
CA THR A 40 8.98 -10.12 -7.29
C THR A 40 7.59 -9.51 -7.09
N ILE A 41 6.58 -10.09 -7.76
CA ILE A 41 5.17 -9.78 -7.51
C ILE A 41 4.70 -10.62 -6.31
N THR A 42 3.95 -9.98 -5.42
CA THR A 42 3.35 -10.66 -4.26
C THR A 42 2.39 -11.76 -4.70
N TRP A 43 2.30 -12.81 -3.91
CA TRP A 43 1.52 -14.00 -4.23
C TRP A 43 0.08 -13.66 -4.62
N ASN A 44 -0.57 -12.80 -3.83
CA ASN A 44 -1.97 -12.41 -4.00
C ASN A 44 -2.24 -11.58 -5.28
N HIS A 45 -1.18 -11.07 -5.92
CA HIS A 45 -1.27 -10.25 -7.13
C HIS A 45 -0.63 -10.90 -8.35
N ARG A 46 -0.04 -12.08 -8.21
CA ARG A 46 0.75 -12.77 -9.24
C ARG A 46 -0.01 -13.09 -10.54
N ARG A 47 -1.34 -13.24 -10.44
CA ARG A 47 -2.27 -13.41 -11.57
C ARG A 47 -3.10 -12.17 -11.88
N LYS A 48 -2.87 -11.07 -11.15
CA LYS A 48 -3.59 -9.80 -11.29
C LYS A 48 -2.75 -8.68 -11.92
N VAL A 49 -1.43 -8.81 -11.83
CA VAL A 49 -0.45 -7.86 -12.37
C VAL A 49 0.39 -8.56 -13.42
N CYS A 50 0.53 -7.95 -14.59
CA CYS A 50 1.44 -8.46 -15.60
C CYS A 50 2.89 -8.30 -15.14
N ALA A 51 3.65 -9.40 -15.13
CA ALA A 51 5.07 -9.40 -14.72
C ALA A 51 6.01 -8.65 -15.68
N ALA A 52 5.54 -8.26 -16.87
CA ALA A 52 6.34 -7.53 -17.84
C ALA A 52 6.00 -6.04 -17.88
N CYS A 53 4.73 -5.68 -18.10
CA CYS A 53 4.29 -4.29 -18.21
C CYS A 53 3.74 -3.70 -16.90
N PHE A 54 3.56 -4.51 -15.86
CA PHE A 54 3.00 -4.12 -14.56
C PHE A 54 1.61 -3.49 -14.61
N THR A 55 0.93 -3.58 -15.75
CA THR A 55 -0.47 -3.18 -15.87
C THR A 55 -1.33 -4.15 -15.05
N ILE A 56 -2.25 -3.58 -14.27
CA ILE A 56 -3.42 -4.28 -13.73
C ILE A 56 -4.53 -4.10 -14.76
N PRO A 57 -4.93 -5.15 -15.52
CA PRO A 57 -6.00 -5.01 -16.49
C PRO A 57 -7.27 -4.45 -15.83
N SER A 58 -7.87 -3.44 -16.46
CA SER A 58 -9.13 -2.80 -16.03
C SER A 58 -10.26 -3.80 -15.75
N ASN A 59 -10.17 -4.95 -16.38
CA ASN A 59 -11.17 -6.02 -16.37
C ASN A 59 -11.07 -6.91 -15.13
N ILE A 60 -10.15 -6.64 -14.18
CA ILE A 60 -10.14 -7.28 -12.85
C ILE A 60 -11.10 -6.55 -11.88
N ARG A 61 -11.59 -5.35 -12.24
CA ARG A 61 -12.67 -4.65 -11.51
C ARG A 61 -14.08 -5.09 -11.93
N ARG A 62 -14.20 -5.83 -13.03
CA ARG A 62 -15.48 -6.38 -13.54
C ARG A 62 -15.31 -7.89 -13.59
N THR A 63 -16.22 -8.64 -13.02
CA THR A 63 -16.16 -10.09 -12.77
C THR A 63 -16.03 -11.00 -14.02
N ASN A 64 -15.62 -10.52 -15.20
CA ASN A 64 -15.59 -11.28 -16.46
C ASN A 64 -14.47 -10.86 -17.46
N GLY A 65 -13.32 -10.33 -17.01
CA GLY A 65 -12.15 -10.12 -17.89
C GLY A 65 -11.32 -11.39 -18.11
N PRO A 66 -10.58 -11.55 -19.22
CA PRO A 66 -9.68 -12.69 -19.36
C PRO A 66 -8.54 -12.59 -18.33
N ASP A 67 -8.33 -13.67 -17.57
CA ASP A 67 -7.24 -13.81 -16.63
C ASP A 67 -5.88 -13.65 -17.31
N LEU A 68 -4.92 -13.06 -16.60
CA LEU A 68 -3.53 -13.04 -17.07
C LEU A 68 -3.03 -14.47 -17.28
N ARG A 69 -2.29 -14.69 -18.37
CA ARG A 69 -1.74 -16.01 -18.71
C ARG A 69 -0.52 -16.29 -17.84
N ALA A 70 -0.63 -17.25 -16.93
CA ALA A 70 0.50 -17.68 -16.10
C ALA A 70 1.59 -18.34 -16.97
N CYS A 71 2.85 -18.16 -16.59
CA CYS A 71 3.95 -18.93 -17.12
C CYS A 71 3.68 -20.42 -16.87
N GLU A 72 3.69 -21.24 -17.91
CA GLU A 72 3.36 -22.66 -17.82
C GLU A 72 4.36 -23.45 -16.96
N SER A 73 5.62 -22.99 -16.93
CA SER A 73 6.68 -23.61 -16.13
C SER A 73 6.57 -23.24 -14.64
N CYS A 74 6.80 -21.98 -14.27
CA CYS A 74 6.85 -21.61 -12.85
C CYS A 74 5.47 -21.38 -12.22
N LYS A 75 4.46 -21.01 -13.02
CA LYS A 75 3.11 -20.57 -12.56
C LYS A 75 3.11 -19.40 -11.58
N THR A 76 4.27 -18.81 -11.29
CA THR A 76 4.45 -17.67 -10.38
C THR A 76 4.22 -16.34 -11.09
N TYR A 77 4.65 -16.20 -12.34
CA TYR A 77 4.42 -14.98 -13.13
C TYR A 77 3.28 -15.13 -14.11
N ALA A 78 2.59 -14.03 -14.39
CA ALA A 78 1.52 -13.99 -15.38
C ALA A 78 1.66 -12.77 -16.31
N TYR A 79 1.14 -12.89 -17.53
CA TYR A 79 1.33 -11.92 -18.60
C TYR A 79 0.01 -11.60 -19.30
N CYS A 80 -0.11 -10.37 -19.81
CA CYS A 80 -1.28 -9.97 -20.58
C CYS A 80 -1.44 -10.79 -21.87
N ASN A 81 -0.32 -11.09 -22.53
CA ASN A 81 -0.26 -11.77 -23.81
C ASN A 81 1.16 -12.34 -24.03
N THR A 82 1.34 -13.04 -25.15
CA THR A 82 2.61 -13.66 -25.55
C THR A 82 3.74 -12.64 -25.74
N GLU A 83 3.44 -11.41 -26.17
CA GLU A 83 4.45 -10.35 -26.32
C GLU A 83 5.02 -9.94 -24.96
N CYS A 84 4.14 -9.72 -23.97
CA CYS A 84 4.56 -9.47 -22.59
C CYS A 84 5.33 -10.65 -22.01
N GLN A 85 4.96 -11.90 -22.31
CA GLN A 85 5.70 -13.07 -21.87
C GLN A 85 7.12 -13.10 -22.46
N LYS A 86 7.27 -12.84 -23.77
CA LYS A 86 8.58 -12.74 -24.43
C LYS A 86 9.43 -11.61 -23.82
N MET A 87 8.83 -10.44 -23.60
CA MET A 87 9.50 -9.31 -22.96
C MET A 87 9.95 -9.64 -21.53
N GLY A 88 9.10 -10.30 -20.73
CA GLY A 88 9.45 -10.77 -19.39
C GLY A 88 10.57 -11.80 -19.40
N TRP A 89 10.56 -12.72 -20.37
CA TRP A 89 11.63 -13.68 -20.62
C TRP A 89 12.96 -12.96 -20.88
N THR A 90 13.02 -12.09 -21.89
CA THR A 90 14.23 -11.32 -22.24
C THR A 90 14.71 -10.41 -21.10
N SER A 91 13.80 -9.92 -20.26
CA SER A 91 14.16 -9.04 -19.12
C SER A 91 14.79 -9.79 -17.93
N GLY A 92 14.88 -11.12 -17.99
CA GLY A 92 15.55 -11.94 -16.97
C GLY A 92 14.70 -13.04 -16.34
N HIS A 93 13.41 -13.19 -16.71
CA HIS A 93 12.60 -14.26 -16.13
C HIS A 93 13.18 -15.65 -16.39
N PHE A 94 13.88 -15.87 -17.51
CA PHE A 94 14.48 -17.17 -17.82
C PHE A 94 15.42 -17.68 -16.73
N MET A 95 16.25 -16.80 -16.17
CA MET A 95 17.18 -17.11 -15.08
C MET A 95 16.48 -17.36 -13.74
N GLU A 96 15.26 -16.85 -13.59
CA GLU A 96 14.53 -16.87 -12.33
C GLU A 96 13.43 -17.96 -12.33
N CYS A 97 13.02 -18.45 -13.51
CA CYS A 97 11.84 -19.28 -13.69
C CYS A 97 11.91 -20.58 -12.88
N GLU A 98 13.05 -21.27 -12.96
CA GLU A 98 13.27 -22.53 -12.26
C GLU A 98 13.34 -22.34 -10.74
N LEU A 99 14.12 -21.36 -10.28
CA LEU A 99 14.23 -21.01 -8.86
C LEU A 99 12.84 -20.79 -8.24
N MET A 100 12.02 -19.97 -8.90
CA MET A 100 10.68 -19.62 -8.42
C MET A 100 9.73 -20.82 -8.44
N ARG A 101 9.84 -21.68 -9.45
CA ARG A 101 9.07 -22.94 -9.55
C ARG A 101 9.37 -23.84 -8.37
N ASN A 102 10.64 -24.11 -8.10
CA ASN A 102 11.05 -25.07 -7.08
C ASN A 102 10.67 -24.59 -5.68
N MET A 103 10.85 -23.31 -5.38
CA MET A 103 10.39 -22.72 -4.11
C MET A 103 8.87 -22.82 -3.92
N ALA A 104 8.10 -22.53 -4.97
CA ALA A 104 6.63 -22.62 -4.89
C ALA A 104 6.16 -24.06 -4.66
N LEU A 105 6.74 -25.04 -5.37
CA LEU A 105 6.45 -26.45 -5.18
C LEU A 105 6.83 -26.93 -3.77
N HIS A 106 7.92 -26.43 -3.19
CA HIS A 106 8.31 -26.75 -1.82
C HIS A 106 7.25 -26.27 -0.81
N LEU A 107 6.77 -25.03 -0.95
CA LEU A 107 5.72 -24.52 -0.07
C LEU A 107 4.40 -25.28 -0.20
N GLU A 108 4.05 -25.68 -1.42
CA GLU A 108 2.86 -26.49 -1.69
C GLU A 108 2.96 -27.86 -1.01
N LYS A 109 4.10 -28.55 -1.15
CA LYS A 109 4.36 -29.83 -0.46
C LYS A 109 4.26 -29.71 1.06
N LYS A 110 4.64 -28.57 1.64
CA LYS A 110 4.51 -28.31 3.08
C LYS A 110 3.10 -27.88 3.52
N GLY A 111 2.15 -27.73 2.59
CA GLY A 111 0.81 -27.20 2.89
C GLY A 111 0.82 -25.75 3.35
N LEU A 112 1.91 -25.01 3.10
CA LEU A 112 2.05 -23.59 3.44
C LEU A 112 1.56 -22.68 2.32
N LEU A 113 1.23 -23.28 1.18
CA LEU A 113 0.78 -22.62 -0.03
C LEU A 113 -0.24 -23.49 -0.75
N VAL A 114 -1.34 -22.87 -1.18
CA VAL A 114 -2.31 -23.48 -2.08
C VAL A 114 -2.17 -22.82 -3.44
N MET A 115 -1.83 -23.61 -4.47
CA MET A 115 -1.61 -23.15 -5.85
C MET A 115 -2.91 -22.95 -6.66
N ASP A 116 -4.07 -23.18 -6.04
CA ASP A 116 -5.40 -23.11 -6.68
C ASP A 116 -5.79 -21.67 -7.10
N GLN A 117 -6.62 -21.59 -8.14
CA GLN A 117 -6.97 -20.37 -8.88
C GLN A 117 -7.83 -19.40 -8.06
N ASP A 118 -8.65 -19.91 -7.13
CA ASP A 118 -9.67 -19.11 -6.43
C ASP A 118 -9.45 -18.97 -4.91
N LYS A 119 -8.51 -19.71 -4.31
CA LYS A 119 -8.33 -19.78 -2.84
C LYS A 119 -6.86 -19.83 -2.41
N SER A 120 -6.03 -18.96 -2.98
CA SER A 120 -4.64 -18.87 -2.55
C SER A 120 -4.54 -18.17 -1.19
N GLU A 121 -4.38 -18.94 -0.13
CA GLU A 121 -4.06 -18.44 1.21
C GLU A 121 -2.62 -18.80 1.57
N MET A 122 -1.81 -17.77 1.81
CA MET A 122 -0.51 -17.90 2.46
C MET A 122 -0.54 -16.98 3.68
N SER A 123 -0.05 -17.46 4.82
CA SER A 123 0.03 -16.61 6.02
C SER A 123 0.92 -15.39 5.76
N TYR A 124 0.68 -14.28 6.45
CA TYR A 124 1.50 -13.07 6.25
C TYR A 124 2.98 -13.30 6.56
N SER A 125 3.30 -14.06 7.63
CA SER A 125 4.68 -14.39 8.00
C SER A 125 5.34 -15.26 6.94
N THR A 126 4.66 -16.32 6.47
CA THR A 126 5.13 -17.16 5.35
C THR A 126 5.35 -16.33 4.07
N SER A 127 4.45 -15.39 3.80
CA SER A 127 4.53 -14.53 2.61
C SER A 127 5.80 -13.68 2.60
N MET A 128 6.09 -13.00 3.71
CA MET A 128 7.29 -12.17 3.81
C MET A 128 8.58 -12.99 3.73
N VAL A 129 8.62 -14.16 4.38
CA VAL A 129 9.74 -15.11 4.24
C VAL A 129 9.93 -15.50 2.78
N TYR A 130 8.87 -15.94 2.11
CA TYR A 130 8.94 -16.34 0.70
C TYR A 130 9.41 -15.21 -0.22
N TYR A 131 8.87 -13.99 -0.07
CA TYR A 131 9.24 -12.89 -0.96
C TYR A 131 10.71 -12.49 -0.79
N VAL A 132 11.18 -12.37 0.46
CA VAL A 132 12.56 -11.95 0.73
C VAL A 132 13.53 -13.05 0.33
N THR A 133 13.24 -14.31 0.63
CA THR A 133 14.05 -15.44 0.16
C THR A 133 14.09 -15.52 -1.36
N SER A 134 12.97 -15.22 -2.04
CA SER A 134 12.96 -15.15 -3.51
C SER A 134 13.89 -14.06 -4.05
N LEU A 135 13.94 -12.88 -3.42
CA LEU A 135 14.88 -11.84 -3.81
C LEU A 135 16.34 -12.25 -3.54
N VAL A 136 16.60 -12.92 -2.42
CA VAL A 136 17.95 -13.45 -2.09
C VAL A 136 18.37 -14.51 -3.10
N ALA A 137 17.51 -15.47 -3.44
CA ALA A 137 17.80 -16.49 -4.45
C ALA A 137 18.14 -15.84 -5.81
N LYS A 138 17.37 -14.84 -6.23
CA LYS A 138 17.65 -14.08 -7.46
C LYS A 138 18.95 -13.29 -7.39
N ALA A 139 19.24 -12.67 -6.26
CA ALA A 139 20.47 -11.94 -6.04
C ALA A 139 21.69 -12.86 -6.16
N LEU A 140 21.67 -14.00 -5.47
CA LEU A 140 22.73 -15.01 -5.53
C LEU A 140 22.89 -15.57 -6.94
N ASN A 141 21.78 -15.91 -7.61
CA ASN A 141 21.81 -16.43 -8.98
C ASN A 141 22.44 -15.43 -9.94
N ARG A 142 22.19 -14.12 -9.78
CA ARG A 142 22.80 -13.07 -10.62
C ARG A 142 24.28 -12.85 -10.31
N LEU A 143 24.65 -12.81 -9.03
CA LEU A 143 26.03 -12.53 -8.63
C LEU A 143 26.99 -13.66 -8.97
N HIS A 144 26.47 -14.90 -9.06
CA HIS A 144 27.23 -16.12 -9.27
C HIS A 144 26.99 -16.76 -10.65
N SER A 145 26.15 -16.18 -11.52
CA SER A 145 26.01 -16.66 -12.91
C SER A 145 27.17 -16.17 -13.76
N ASP A 146 27.84 -17.08 -14.49
CA ASP A 146 28.94 -16.79 -15.41
C ASP A 146 28.51 -16.06 -16.69
N GLU A 147 27.20 -15.93 -16.96
CA GLU A 147 26.70 -15.41 -18.23
C GLU A 147 26.60 -13.88 -18.24
N GLY A 148 27.45 -13.25 -19.05
CA GLY A 148 27.42 -11.84 -19.44
C GLY A 148 26.22 -11.47 -20.33
N THR A 149 25.00 -11.85 -19.94
CA THR A 149 23.79 -11.45 -20.65
C THR A 149 23.44 -9.99 -20.35
N THR A 150 23.12 -9.24 -21.41
CA THR A 150 22.71 -7.83 -21.37
C THR A 150 21.62 -7.60 -20.33
N ARG A 151 22.00 -6.88 -19.27
CA ARG A 151 21.20 -6.66 -18.07
C ARG A 151 20.22 -5.53 -18.32
N SER A 152 18.96 -5.72 -17.93
CA SER A 152 17.95 -4.65 -17.98
C SER A 152 17.98 -3.73 -16.76
N SER A 153 18.77 -4.05 -15.73
CA SER A 153 18.98 -3.17 -14.58
C SER A 153 20.15 -2.23 -14.83
N GLU A 154 19.94 -0.94 -14.55
CA GLU A 154 20.95 0.13 -14.62
C GLU A 154 22.15 -0.10 -13.68
N VAL A 155 21.98 -1.00 -12.71
CA VAL A 155 23.00 -1.34 -11.72
C VAL A 155 23.82 -2.55 -12.14
N ASP A 156 25.14 -2.38 -12.20
CA ASP A 156 26.11 -3.45 -12.44
C ASP A 156 26.37 -4.34 -11.20
N ASP A 157 27.00 -5.50 -11.41
CA ASP A 157 27.23 -6.43 -10.28
C ASP A 157 28.24 -5.89 -9.28
N LYS A 158 29.16 -5.02 -9.70
CA LYS A 158 30.14 -4.43 -8.79
C LYS A 158 29.42 -3.60 -7.74
N THR A 159 28.54 -2.71 -8.17
CA THR A 159 27.70 -1.89 -7.30
C THR A 159 26.83 -2.76 -6.37
N ALA A 160 26.28 -3.87 -6.90
CA ALA A 160 25.51 -4.81 -6.08
C ALA A 160 26.38 -5.52 -5.02
N ARG A 161 27.59 -5.97 -5.36
CA ARG A 161 28.55 -6.57 -4.40
C ARG A 161 28.97 -5.53 -3.36
N ASP A 162 29.35 -4.33 -3.79
CA ASP A 162 29.72 -3.22 -2.91
C ASP A 162 28.59 -2.90 -1.92
N PHE A 163 27.32 -2.90 -2.38
CA PHE A 163 26.16 -2.78 -1.51
C PHE A 163 26.10 -3.93 -0.49
N TYR A 164 26.18 -5.18 -0.95
CA TYR A 164 26.13 -6.33 -0.06
C TYR A 164 27.34 -6.46 0.85
N GLU A 165 28.44 -5.75 0.61
CA GLU A 165 29.62 -5.73 1.48
C GLU A 165 29.56 -4.57 2.49
N ASN A 166 29.19 -3.38 2.03
CA ASN A 166 29.36 -2.12 2.77
C ASN A 166 28.09 -1.59 3.44
N VAL A 167 26.90 -2.16 3.17
CA VAL A 167 25.67 -1.71 3.84
C VAL A 167 25.72 -2.10 5.32
N ASN A 168 25.87 -1.08 6.17
CA ASN A 168 25.95 -1.21 7.63
C ASN A 168 24.57 -1.12 8.33
N ASP A 169 23.54 -0.65 7.62
CA ASP A 169 22.17 -0.43 8.17
C ASP A 169 21.26 -1.66 8.05
N ALA A 170 21.79 -2.86 8.32
CA ALA A 170 21.05 -4.11 8.25
C ALA A 170 21.23 -4.93 9.54
N PRO A 171 20.36 -4.72 10.56
CA PRO A 171 20.48 -5.46 11.80
C PRO A 171 20.24 -6.96 11.61
N PRO A 172 20.73 -7.80 12.53
CA PRO A 172 20.23 -9.14 12.69
C PRO A 172 18.71 -9.10 12.89
N ILE A 173 17.96 -9.71 11.97
CA ILE A 173 16.51 -9.79 12.09
C ILE A 173 16.17 -10.91 13.06
N ASN A 174 15.29 -10.61 14.02
CA ASN A 174 14.78 -11.62 14.93
C ASN A 174 13.79 -12.55 14.22
N LEU A 175 14.33 -13.61 13.60
CA LEU A 175 13.58 -14.69 12.98
C LEU A 175 13.44 -15.86 13.96
N SER A 176 12.23 -16.39 14.06
CA SER A 176 11.97 -17.63 14.79
C SER A 176 12.71 -18.82 14.15
N GLN A 177 12.89 -19.90 14.93
CA GLN A 177 13.57 -21.09 14.44
C GLN A 177 12.87 -21.69 13.20
N SER A 178 11.54 -21.68 13.17
CA SER A 178 10.76 -22.18 12.02
C SER A 178 10.95 -21.32 10.77
N GLU A 179 11.03 -19.99 10.91
CA GLU A 179 11.32 -19.08 9.80
C GLU A 179 12.74 -19.30 9.25
N ARG A 180 13.73 -19.44 10.13
CA ARG A 180 15.12 -19.73 9.71
C ARG A 180 15.21 -21.05 8.95
N THR A 181 14.57 -22.10 9.45
CA THR A 181 14.51 -23.40 8.76
C THR A 181 13.83 -23.26 7.39
N LEU A 182 12.69 -22.57 7.32
CA LEU A 182 11.97 -22.37 6.06
C LEU A 182 12.82 -21.61 5.03
N ILE A 183 13.57 -20.58 5.43
CA ILE A 183 14.46 -19.85 4.53
C ILE A 183 15.52 -20.77 3.93
N LYS A 184 16.17 -21.60 4.75
CA LYS A 184 17.19 -22.55 4.29
C LYS A 184 16.62 -23.56 3.30
N GLU A 185 15.46 -24.14 3.62
CA GLU A 185 14.81 -25.11 2.74
C GLU A 185 14.34 -24.52 1.42
N LEU A 186 13.84 -23.29 1.43
CA LEU A 186 13.45 -22.60 0.20
C LEU A 186 14.67 -22.35 -0.70
N LEU A 187 15.82 -21.99 -0.14
CA LEU A 187 17.05 -21.82 -0.92
C LEU A 187 17.60 -23.15 -1.43
N GLN A 188 17.57 -24.21 -0.60
CA GLN A 188 17.90 -25.57 -1.04
C GLN A 188 17.04 -25.99 -2.23
N ALA A 189 15.72 -25.78 -2.15
CA ALA A 189 14.81 -26.06 -3.24
C ALA A 189 15.08 -25.17 -4.47
N ALA A 190 15.33 -23.88 -4.28
CA ALA A 190 15.57 -22.94 -5.38
C ALA A 190 16.74 -23.40 -6.26
N PHE A 191 17.85 -23.78 -5.66
CA PHE A 191 19.08 -24.17 -6.36
C PHE A 191 19.26 -25.68 -6.54
N ASP A 192 18.30 -26.49 -6.10
CA ASP A 192 18.35 -27.96 -6.12
C ASP A 192 19.62 -28.51 -5.44
N VAL A 193 19.95 -27.98 -4.26
CA VAL A 193 21.14 -28.36 -3.48
C VAL A 193 20.75 -29.10 -2.20
N ALA A 194 21.64 -30.01 -1.76
CA ALA A 194 21.46 -30.74 -0.51
C ALA A 194 21.55 -29.79 0.70
N THR A 195 22.51 -28.86 0.70
CA THR A 195 22.70 -27.90 1.79
C THR A 195 22.87 -26.47 1.26
N VAL A 196 22.34 -25.48 1.98
CA VAL A 196 22.55 -24.07 1.60
C VAL A 196 24.02 -23.67 1.70
N THR A 197 24.82 -24.37 2.51
CA THR A 197 26.26 -24.18 2.62
C THR A 197 27.02 -24.54 1.35
N ASP A 198 26.43 -25.34 0.46
CA ASP A 198 26.97 -25.60 -0.88
C ASP A 198 26.93 -24.34 -1.76
N ILE A 199 26.01 -23.42 -1.47
CA ILE A 199 25.91 -22.11 -2.14
C ILE A 199 26.73 -21.07 -1.37
N LEU A 200 26.55 -21.00 -0.04
CA LEU A 200 27.09 -19.94 0.80
C LEU A 200 27.12 -20.34 2.29
N PRO A 201 28.20 -20.05 3.04
CA PRO A 201 28.23 -20.25 4.49
C PRO A 201 27.08 -19.55 5.22
N GLU A 202 26.60 -20.14 6.31
CA GLU A 202 25.39 -19.65 7.00
C GLU A 202 25.51 -18.19 7.50
N ALA A 203 26.69 -17.78 7.98
CA ALA A 203 26.92 -16.40 8.41
C ALA A 203 26.73 -15.40 7.26
N GLU A 204 27.23 -15.73 6.07
CA GLU A 204 27.08 -14.90 4.89
C GLU A 204 25.62 -14.91 4.39
N LEU A 205 24.93 -16.06 4.42
CA LEU A 205 23.52 -16.15 4.08
C LEU A 205 22.68 -15.15 4.89
N TRP A 206 22.93 -15.07 6.20
CA TRP A 206 22.20 -14.15 7.04
C TRP A 206 22.54 -12.68 6.76
N LYS A 207 23.76 -12.37 6.31
CA LYS A 207 24.08 -11.03 5.78
C LYS A 207 23.23 -10.69 4.55
N TYR A 208 23.17 -11.58 3.56
CA TYR A 208 22.34 -11.38 2.36
C TYR A 208 20.87 -11.20 2.71
N TYR A 209 20.32 -12.05 3.58
CA TYR A 209 18.92 -11.97 3.97
C TYR A 209 18.61 -10.65 4.72
N CYS A 210 19.41 -10.29 5.72
CA CYS A 210 19.19 -9.07 6.52
C CYS A 210 19.36 -7.80 5.69
N ARG A 211 20.41 -7.74 4.84
CA ARG A 211 20.66 -6.62 3.94
C ARG A 211 19.54 -6.47 2.91
N THR A 212 19.09 -7.58 2.32
CA THR A 212 17.93 -7.55 1.39
C THR A 212 16.69 -7.04 2.13
N ARG A 213 16.31 -7.67 3.24
CA ARG A 213 15.06 -7.38 3.96
C ARG A 213 14.93 -5.94 4.47
N SER A 214 16.05 -5.32 4.86
CA SER A 214 16.08 -3.96 5.40
C SER A 214 16.08 -2.89 4.30
N ASN A 215 16.34 -3.28 3.06
CA ASN A 215 16.51 -2.37 1.92
C ASN A 215 15.47 -2.58 0.79
N ILE A 216 14.57 -3.56 0.91
CA ILE A 216 13.46 -3.70 -0.03
C ILE A 216 12.54 -2.47 0.00
N SER A 217 11.85 -2.23 -1.10
CA SER A 217 10.76 -1.27 -1.23
C SER A 217 9.50 -1.99 -1.71
N GLN A 218 8.34 -1.61 -1.17
CA GLN A 218 7.06 -2.14 -1.61
C GLN A 218 6.59 -1.38 -2.85
N MET A 219 6.36 -2.10 -3.94
CA MET A 219 5.76 -1.55 -5.15
C MET A 219 4.26 -1.43 -4.96
N VAL A 220 3.74 -0.21 -5.13
CA VAL A 220 2.34 0.11 -4.91
C VAL A 220 1.69 0.67 -6.17
N ASP A 221 0.43 0.30 -6.39
CA ASP A 221 -0.35 0.83 -7.51
C ASP A 221 -0.62 2.32 -7.34
N LYS A 222 -0.44 3.10 -8.41
CA LYS A 222 -0.59 4.57 -8.37
C LYS A 222 -1.98 5.02 -7.94
N THR A 223 -3.00 4.20 -8.16
CA THR A 223 -4.40 4.58 -7.94
C THR A 223 -4.90 4.10 -6.59
N SER A 224 -4.64 2.83 -6.25
CA SER A 224 -5.16 2.18 -5.05
C SER A 224 -4.16 2.18 -3.88
N HIS A 225 -2.88 2.46 -4.14
CA HIS A 225 -1.78 2.33 -3.18
C HIS A 225 -1.66 0.94 -2.54
N LEU A 226 -2.30 -0.07 -3.14
CA LEU A 226 -2.17 -1.45 -2.67
C LEU A 226 -0.81 -2.00 -3.14
N PRO A 227 -0.06 -2.64 -2.23
CA PRO A 227 1.21 -3.26 -2.58
C PRO A 227 0.97 -4.48 -3.45
N TYR A 228 1.59 -4.50 -4.64
CA TYR A 228 1.52 -5.65 -5.53
C TYR A 228 2.86 -6.37 -5.68
N GLY A 229 3.97 -5.77 -5.29
CA GLY A 229 5.31 -6.36 -5.43
C GLY A 229 6.29 -5.81 -4.42
N ILE A 230 7.48 -6.41 -4.38
CA ILE A 230 8.63 -5.88 -3.65
C ILE A 230 9.86 -5.91 -4.56
N GLY A 231 10.77 -4.95 -4.37
CA GLY A 231 12.03 -4.90 -5.09
C GLY A 231 13.15 -4.29 -4.27
N LEU A 232 14.38 -4.61 -4.63
CA LEU A 232 15.60 -4.04 -4.03
C LEU A 232 16.07 -2.87 -4.91
N TYR A 233 16.05 -1.66 -4.34
CA TYR A 233 16.45 -0.41 -5.01
C TYR A 233 17.58 0.20 -4.19
N PHE A 234 18.80 0.14 -4.71
CA PHE A 234 19.97 0.52 -3.93
C PHE A 234 20.03 2.01 -3.61
N GLU A 235 19.48 2.85 -4.48
CA GLU A 235 19.38 4.30 -4.31
C GLU A 235 18.50 4.66 -3.12
N ASN A 236 17.42 3.92 -2.89
CA ASN A 236 16.62 4.06 -1.67
C ASN A 236 17.39 3.58 -0.42
N GLY A 237 18.31 2.63 -0.62
CA GLY A 237 19.26 2.15 0.37
C GLY A 237 20.22 3.23 0.89
N ALA A 238 20.68 4.09 -0.03
CA ALA A 238 21.70 5.10 0.23
C ALA A 238 21.18 6.36 0.94
N MET A 239 19.90 6.70 0.79
CA MET A 239 19.32 7.87 1.45
C MET A 239 19.12 7.66 2.95
N ARG A 240 19.37 8.71 3.75
CA ARG A 240 19.02 8.70 5.18
C ARG A 240 17.55 8.37 5.34
N ARG A 241 17.25 7.38 6.19
CA ARG A 241 15.87 7.01 6.53
C ARG A 241 15.45 7.70 7.81
N CYS A 242 14.25 8.27 7.83
CA CYS A 242 13.67 8.78 9.08
C CYS A 242 12.16 9.00 9.00
N CYS A 243 11.52 9.18 10.16
CA CYS A 243 10.11 9.53 10.24
C CYS A 243 9.82 10.94 9.66
N ASP A 244 10.80 11.86 9.73
CA ASP A 244 10.74 13.20 9.16
C ASP A 244 11.24 13.26 7.70
N ASN A 245 10.70 12.38 6.86
CA ASN A 245 11.04 12.30 5.44
C ASN A 245 10.61 13.56 4.68
N ASN A 246 11.31 13.85 3.58
CA ASN A 246 11.05 15.00 2.71
C ASN A 246 10.93 14.60 1.22
N VAL A 247 10.80 13.31 0.96
CA VAL A 247 10.45 12.76 -0.35
C VAL A 247 9.27 11.82 -0.23
N VAL A 248 8.46 11.76 -1.29
CA VAL A 248 7.42 10.77 -1.45
C VAL A 248 7.84 9.78 -2.51
N GLN A 249 7.85 8.49 -2.16
CA GLN A 249 8.07 7.40 -3.10
C GLN A 249 6.77 7.03 -3.80
N THR A 250 6.85 6.80 -5.10
CA THR A 250 5.76 6.30 -5.95
C THR A 250 6.33 5.31 -6.96
N PHE A 251 5.46 4.57 -7.65
CA PHE A 251 5.90 3.59 -8.65
C PHE A 251 5.19 3.76 -9.98
N LYS A 252 5.93 3.61 -11.08
CA LYS A 252 5.40 3.42 -12.43
C LYS A 252 5.75 2.01 -12.88
N GLY A 253 4.86 1.06 -12.60
CA GLY A 253 5.20 -0.35 -12.73
C GLY A 253 6.27 -0.72 -11.70
N LYS A 254 7.40 -1.27 -12.12
CA LYS A 254 8.54 -1.48 -11.22
C LYS A 254 9.43 -0.26 -11.04
N THR A 255 9.33 0.77 -11.89
CA THR A 255 10.18 1.97 -11.73
C THR A 255 9.78 2.74 -10.48
N MET A 256 10.70 2.91 -9.53
CA MET A 256 10.55 3.81 -8.40
C MET A 256 10.71 5.26 -8.87
N VAL A 257 9.86 6.15 -8.38
CA VAL A 257 9.95 7.60 -8.61
C VAL A 257 9.78 8.31 -7.28
N MET A 258 10.81 9.05 -6.85
CA MET A 258 10.77 9.88 -5.66
C MET A 258 10.63 11.35 -6.01
N LYS A 259 9.76 12.05 -5.29
CA LYS A 259 9.53 13.48 -5.47
C LYS A 259 9.70 14.25 -4.16
N ALA A 260 10.29 15.43 -4.22
CA ALA A 260 10.45 16.32 -3.07
C ALA A 260 9.07 16.76 -2.54
N THR A 261 8.89 16.76 -1.21
CA THR A 261 7.66 17.20 -0.54
C THR A 261 7.75 18.61 0.04
N LYS A 262 8.93 19.24 -0.08
CA LYS A 262 9.23 20.63 0.26
C LYS A 262 10.44 21.10 -0.55
N ASP A 263 10.72 22.39 -0.52
CA ASP A 263 11.94 22.92 -1.10
C ASP A 263 13.15 22.49 -0.26
N LEU A 264 14.24 22.12 -0.92
CA LEU A 264 15.48 21.64 -0.31
C LEU A 264 16.66 22.35 -0.97
N THR A 265 17.60 22.76 -0.14
CA THR A 265 18.79 23.50 -0.58
C THR A 265 19.93 22.58 -1.01
N LEU A 266 20.03 21.41 -0.39
CA LEU A 266 21.08 20.44 -0.63
C LEU A 266 20.46 19.05 -0.83
N SER A 267 21.05 18.26 -1.72
CA SER A 267 20.81 16.82 -1.87
C SER A 267 21.05 16.05 -0.56
N SER A 268 22.07 16.39 0.22
CA SER A 268 22.38 15.76 1.50
C SER A 268 21.23 15.83 2.53
N GLU A 269 20.28 16.75 2.34
CA GLU A 269 19.08 16.85 3.16
C GLU A 269 18.02 15.79 2.81
N LEU A 270 18.16 15.04 1.71
CA LEU A 270 17.18 14.06 1.28
C LEU A 270 17.03 12.94 2.31
N ARG A 271 15.77 12.70 2.68
CA ARG A 271 15.38 11.75 3.72
C ARG A 271 14.24 10.89 3.21
N SER A 272 14.56 9.62 2.99
CA SER A 272 13.60 8.62 2.54
C SER A 272 12.71 8.16 3.69
N PRO A 273 11.41 7.87 3.43
CA PRO A 273 10.59 7.16 4.39
C PRO A 273 10.97 5.67 4.53
N GLY A 274 11.73 5.08 3.59
CA GLY A 274 12.05 3.66 3.58
C GLY A 274 10.81 2.76 3.69
N LEU A 275 10.92 1.61 4.36
CA LEU A 275 9.78 0.72 4.66
C LEU A 275 8.80 1.28 5.72
N VAL A 276 9.08 2.46 6.26
CA VAL A 276 8.23 3.16 7.24
C VAL A 276 7.13 3.94 6.51
N GLN A 277 7.22 4.06 5.19
CA GLN A 277 6.28 4.78 4.34
C GLN A 277 4.83 4.27 4.42
N ASP A 278 4.66 2.96 4.65
CA ASP A 278 3.34 2.32 4.78
C ASP A 278 2.85 2.29 6.22
N LEU A 279 3.65 2.82 7.16
CA LEU A 279 3.19 2.97 8.52
C LEU A 279 2.11 4.05 8.50
N GLN A 280 0.93 3.61 8.93
CA GLN A 280 -0.19 4.43 9.32
C GLN A 280 0.33 5.65 10.13
N PRO A 281 -0.44 6.73 10.28
CA PRO A 281 -0.15 7.64 11.38
C PRO A 281 -0.06 6.84 12.68
N LEU A 282 1.15 6.79 13.22
CA LEU A 282 1.52 5.99 14.37
C LEU A 282 2.17 6.93 15.39
N PRO A 283 1.84 6.83 16.68
CA PRO A 283 2.58 7.50 17.75
C PRO A 283 4.07 7.15 17.74
N ARG A 284 4.94 8.00 18.31
CA ARG A 284 6.40 7.78 18.34
C ARG A 284 6.79 6.40 18.81
N LYS A 285 6.19 5.92 19.92
CA LYS A 285 6.49 4.60 20.49
C LYS A 285 6.34 3.47 19.46
N LEU A 286 5.30 3.53 18.63
CA LEU A 286 5.10 2.56 17.56
C LEU A 286 6.04 2.79 16.38
N ARG A 287 6.26 4.05 15.96
CA ARG A 287 7.25 4.37 14.92
C ARG A 287 8.64 3.82 15.29
N GLN A 288 9.08 4.04 16.53
CA GLN A 288 10.35 3.53 17.06
C GLN A 288 10.39 2.01 17.10
N ARG A 289 9.32 1.35 17.57
CA ARG A 289 9.20 -0.12 17.55
C ARG A 289 9.41 -0.68 16.13
N TYR A 290 8.74 -0.12 15.12
CA TYR A 290 8.90 -0.59 13.74
C TYR A 290 10.26 -0.22 13.16
N TYR A 291 10.75 0.99 13.43
CA TYR A 291 12.05 1.45 12.94
C TYR A 291 13.19 0.60 13.49
N LEU A 292 13.18 0.31 14.79
CA LEU A 292 14.13 -0.60 15.45
C LEU A 292 14.04 -2.02 14.89
N ALA A 293 12.83 -2.54 14.67
CA ALA A 293 12.64 -3.87 14.12
C ALA A 293 13.16 -4.03 12.67
N ILE A 294 13.14 -2.95 11.87
CA ILE A 294 13.57 -2.98 10.47
C ILE A 294 15.06 -2.60 10.34
N TYR A 295 15.53 -1.61 11.09
CA TYR A 295 16.85 -0.99 10.90
C TYR A 295 17.80 -1.12 12.10
N GLY A 296 17.35 -1.68 13.22
CA GLY A 296 18.25 -2.07 14.32
C GLY A 296 18.70 -0.95 15.23
N LYS A 297 18.19 0.26 15.00
CA LYS A 297 18.47 1.46 15.78
C LYS A 297 17.18 2.25 15.97
N GLU A 298 17.16 3.17 16.92
CA GLU A 298 16.07 4.13 17.05
C GLU A 298 16.22 5.29 16.05
N CYS A 299 15.11 5.90 15.68
CA CYS A 299 15.06 7.09 14.83
C CYS A 299 15.29 8.34 15.67
N ASP A 300 16.25 9.18 15.28
CA ASP A 300 16.69 10.38 15.99
C ASP A 300 16.14 11.69 15.39
N CYS A 301 15.17 11.61 14.48
CA CYS A 301 14.70 12.79 13.76
C CYS A 301 13.84 13.73 14.62
N ARG A 302 13.61 14.96 14.14
CA ARG A 302 12.73 15.96 14.78
C ARG A 302 11.36 15.40 15.18
N LYS A 303 10.71 14.60 14.31
CA LYS A 303 9.40 14.00 14.62
C LYS A 303 9.46 12.96 15.75
N CYS A 304 10.64 12.53 16.15
CA CYS A 304 10.86 11.66 17.29
C CYS A 304 11.39 12.40 18.52
N SER A 305 11.43 13.74 18.52
CA SER A 305 11.80 14.51 19.71
C SER A 305 10.67 14.55 20.73
N ASP A 306 11.01 14.82 21.99
CA ASP A 306 10.01 15.03 23.06
C ASP A 306 9.16 16.27 22.78
N GLU A 307 9.77 17.33 22.24
CA GLU A 307 9.09 18.58 21.90
C GLU A 307 8.01 18.37 20.84
N TYR A 308 8.32 17.63 19.76
CA TYR A 308 7.34 17.35 18.71
C TYR A 308 6.21 16.45 19.23
N GLU A 309 6.52 15.45 20.06
CA GLU A 309 5.49 14.61 20.67
C GLU A 309 4.57 15.41 21.59
N ALA A 310 5.09 16.39 22.33
CA ALA A 310 4.29 17.27 23.17
C ALA A 310 3.35 18.18 22.36
N GLU A 311 3.77 18.62 21.16
CA GLU A 311 2.96 19.44 20.25
C GLU A 311 1.81 18.65 19.63
N ILE A 312 2.07 17.43 19.18
CA ILE A 312 1.05 16.61 18.51
C ILE A 312 0.11 15.89 19.49
N ASN A 313 0.48 15.81 20.77
CA ASN A 313 -0.34 15.28 21.86
C ASN A 313 -0.65 16.38 22.90
N PRO A 314 -1.43 17.41 22.54
CA PRO A 314 -1.68 18.54 23.43
C PRO A 314 -2.80 18.29 24.45
N MET A 315 -2.77 19.05 25.54
CA MET A 315 -3.82 19.08 26.57
C MET A 315 -4.70 20.35 26.43
N LYS A 316 -5.90 20.29 27.02
CA LYS A 316 -6.84 21.41 27.13
C LYS A 316 -6.31 22.45 28.11
N CYS A 317 -6.53 23.72 27.79
CA CYS A 317 -6.39 24.80 28.75
C CYS A 317 -7.26 24.54 30.00
N VAL A 318 -6.76 24.94 31.18
CA VAL A 318 -7.48 24.81 32.45
C VAL A 318 -8.70 25.74 32.53
N THR A 319 -8.67 26.85 31.79
CA THR A 319 -9.78 27.81 31.77
C THR A 319 -10.95 27.26 30.96
N SER A 320 -12.12 27.15 31.60
CA SER A 320 -13.36 26.76 30.93
C SER A 320 -13.67 27.66 29.72
N GLY A 321 -14.04 27.05 28.59
CA GLY A 321 -14.31 27.75 27.33
C GLY A 321 -13.06 28.21 26.55
N CYS A 322 -11.85 28.04 27.09
CA CYS A 322 -10.62 28.33 26.38
C CYS A 322 -10.17 27.13 25.52
N ASN A 323 -10.33 27.25 24.20
CA ASN A 323 -9.94 26.23 23.22
C ASN A 323 -8.48 26.35 22.75
N GLU A 324 -7.59 26.93 23.57
CA GLU A 324 -6.17 27.02 23.24
C GLU A 324 -5.48 25.67 23.40
N VAL A 325 -4.53 25.39 22.50
CA VAL A 325 -3.76 24.15 22.48
C VAL A 325 -2.56 24.29 23.42
N ILE A 326 -2.49 23.46 24.45
CA ILE A 326 -1.37 23.48 25.41
C ILE A 326 -0.48 22.25 25.18
N PRO A 327 0.80 22.39 24.84
CA PRO A 327 1.69 21.24 24.62
C PRO A 327 1.93 20.47 25.93
N THR A 328 2.15 19.16 25.86
CA THR A 328 2.38 18.31 27.05
C THR A 328 3.84 18.28 27.51
N ASP A 329 4.49 19.44 27.56
CA ASP A 329 5.81 19.63 28.14
C ASP A 329 5.88 20.85 29.08
N LEU A 330 7.09 21.26 29.47
CA LEU A 330 7.28 22.38 30.41
C LEU A 330 6.68 23.71 29.88
N ARG A 331 6.41 23.82 28.58
CA ARG A 331 5.70 24.98 28.00
C ARG A 331 4.25 25.06 28.51
N ALA A 332 3.65 23.98 29.01
CA ALA A 332 2.33 23.99 29.66
C ALA A 332 2.26 24.89 30.90
N LEU A 333 3.40 25.10 31.58
CA LEU A 333 3.50 25.90 32.80
C LEU A 333 3.60 27.40 32.50
N GLN A 334 3.70 27.77 31.22
CA GLN A 334 3.67 29.16 30.78
C GLN A 334 2.22 29.69 30.70
N PRO A 335 2.00 31.01 30.82
CA PRO A 335 0.68 31.60 30.64
C PRO A 335 0.06 31.18 29.30
N CYS A 336 -1.18 30.70 29.33
CA CYS A 336 -1.93 30.43 28.12
C CYS A 336 -1.95 31.68 27.22
N ARG A 337 -1.59 31.52 25.95
CA ARG A 337 -1.51 32.65 25.00
C ARG A 337 -2.85 33.35 24.76
N LYS A 338 -3.96 32.67 25.05
CA LYS A 338 -5.31 33.19 24.85
C LYS A 338 -5.94 33.79 26.12
N CYS A 339 -5.89 33.09 27.25
CA CYS A 339 -6.56 33.54 28.49
C CYS A 339 -5.58 34.00 29.58
N GLY A 340 -4.27 33.85 29.40
CA GLY A 340 -3.25 34.23 30.38
C GLY A 340 -3.11 33.28 31.58
N VAL A 341 -4.03 32.33 31.77
CA VAL A 341 -4.00 31.39 32.90
C VAL A 341 -2.95 30.30 32.67
N LYS A 342 -2.14 30.01 33.69
CA LYS A 342 -1.12 28.96 33.68
C LYS A 342 -1.74 27.61 34.06
N SER A 343 -1.22 26.52 33.49
CA SER A 343 -1.45 25.17 34.04
C SER A 343 -0.49 24.90 35.20
N ASP A 344 -0.79 23.88 35.99
CA ASP A 344 0.10 23.35 37.03
C ASP A 344 0.80 22.04 36.60
N GLU A 345 1.81 21.64 37.39
CA GLU A 345 2.60 20.43 37.17
C GLU A 345 1.78 19.14 37.31
N GLU A 346 0.79 19.13 38.21
CA GLU A 346 -0.07 17.97 38.44
C GLU A 346 -0.88 17.65 37.20
N ARG A 347 -1.53 18.66 36.62
CA ARG A 347 -2.34 18.54 35.40
C ARG A 347 -1.49 18.14 34.20
N LEU A 348 -0.25 18.66 34.08
CA LEU A 348 0.71 18.25 33.05
C LEU A 348 1.07 16.76 33.20
N LEU A 349 1.39 16.32 34.41
CA LEU A 349 1.73 14.91 34.68
C LEU A 349 0.53 13.99 34.40
N GLN A 350 -0.68 14.42 34.76
CA GLN A 350 -1.90 13.67 34.50
C GLN A 350 -2.19 13.56 32.99
N ALA A 351 -1.98 14.63 32.23
CA ALA A 351 -2.12 14.60 30.77
C ALA A 351 -1.12 13.64 30.11
N ARG A 352 0.16 13.66 30.54
CA ARG A 352 1.20 12.73 30.05
C ARG A 352 0.84 11.27 30.31
N LYS A 353 0.46 10.94 31.55
CA LYS A 353 0.01 9.57 31.90
C LYS A 353 -1.21 9.14 31.09
N THR A 354 -2.14 10.05 30.84
CA THR A 354 -3.33 9.79 30.02
C THR A 354 -2.95 9.44 28.58
N TYR A 355 -2.02 10.20 27.98
CA TYR A 355 -1.54 9.90 26.63
C TYR A 355 -0.76 8.58 26.54
N GLU A 356 0.10 8.28 27.52
CA GLU A 356 0.81 6.99 27.58
C GLU A 356 -0.15 5.80 27.57
N GLU A 357 -1.22 5.88 28.35
CA GLU A 357 -2.26 4.86 28.41
C GLU A 357 -3.04 4.75 27.09
N PHE A 358 -3.43 5.87 26.49
CA PHE A 358 -4.11 5.85 25.19
C PHE A 358 -3.22 5.32 24.07
N ILE A 359 -1.93 5.64 24.06
CA ILE A 359 -0.95 5.10 23.08
C ILE A 359 -0.79 3.60 23.28
N ARG A 360 -0.74 3.10 24.52
CA ARG A 360 -0.68 1.66 24.83
C ARG A 360 -1.89 0.93 24.24
N ARG A 361 -3.10 1.45 24.45
CA ARG A 361 -4.33 0.87 23.92
C ARG A 361 -4.44 0.96 22.40
N TYR A 362 -3.91 2.04 21.81
CA TYR A 362 -3.79 2.13 20.36
C TYR A 362 -2.84 1.07 19.79
N ALA A 363 -1.71 0.81 20.47
CA ALA A 363 -0.78 -0.27 20.10
C ALA A 363 -1.45 -1.64 20.11
N GLU A 364 -2.24 -1.94 21.15
CA GLU A 364 -3.03 -3.17 21.23
C GLU A 364 -4.04 -3.28 20.08
N THR A 365 -4.65 -2.17 19.69
CA THR A 365 -5.54 -2.10 18.52
C THR A 365 -4.80 -2.42 17.22
N CYS A 366 -3.58 -1.92 17.07
CA CYS A 366 -2.73 -2.23 15.91
C CYS A 366 -2.35 -3.73 15.87
N ASP A 367 -1.95 -4.30 17.02
CA ASP A 367 -1.58 -5.71 17.14
C ASP A 367 -2.80 -6.63 16.86
N LEU A 368 -4.01 -6.25 17.28
CA LEU A 368 -5.26 -6.94 16.92
C LEU A 368 -5.55 -6.91 15.42
N ASN A 369 -5.24 -5.81 14.74
CA ASN A 369 -5.43 -5.66 13.29
C ASN A 369 -4.37 -6.42 12.47
N ALA A 370 -3.16 -6.60 13.00
CA ALA A 370 -2.11 -7.39 12.36
C ALA A 370 -2.38 -8.90 12.34
N GLN A 371 -3.24 -9.40 13.25
CA GLN A 371 -3.67 -10.81 13.29
C GLN A 371 -4.75 -11.09 12.21
N VAL A 372 -4.38 -11.07 10.93
CA VAL A 372 -5.30 -11.05 9.77
C VAL A 372 -6.18 -12.30 9.62
N SER A 373 -5.85 -13.45 10.21
CA SER A 373 -6.39 -14.76 9.80
C SER A 373 -7.75 -15.20 10.35
N LYS A 374 -8.43 -14.46 11.24
CA LYS A 374 -9.72 -14.93 11.82
C LYS A 374 -10.88 -13.97 11.55
N SER A 375 -11.79 -14.39 10.66
CA SER A 375 -13.05 -13.70 10.30
C SER A 375 -13.90 -13.32 11.52
N HIS A 376 -13.85 -14.12 12.60
CA HIS A 376 -14.61 -13.92 13.84
C HIS A 376 -14.20 -12.68 14.67
N LYS A 377 -13.07 -12.01 14.37
CA LYS A 377 -12.64 -10.80 15.10
C LYS A 377 -13.01 -9.47 14.42
N ALA A 378 -13.79 -9.49 13.34
CA ALA A 378 -14.14 -8.28 12.58
C ALA A 378 -14.89 -7.21 13.41
N LEU A 379 -15.65 -7.62 14.43
CA LEU A 379 -16.29 -6.69 15.36
C LEU A 379 -15.27 -6.04 16.30
N ALA A 380 -14.40 -6.85 16.92
CA ALA A 380 -13.35 -6.35 17.83
C ALA A 380 -12.41 -5.35 17.14
N ARG A 381 -12.06 -5.59 15.86
CA ARG A 381 -11.23 -4.67 15.05
C ARG A 381 -11.90 -3.31 14.80
N ARG A 382 -13.23 -3.24 14.84
CA ARG A 382 -14.01 -2.00 14.70
C ARG A 382 -14.21 -1.30 16.05
N GLU A 383 -14.61 -2.06 17.06
CA GLU A 383 -14.95 -1.52 18.37
C GLU A 383 -13.73 -0.97 19.12
N ALA A 384 -12.55 -1.58 18.98
CA ALA A 384 -11.35 -1.11 19.66
C ALA A 384 -10.96 0.36 19.30
N PRO A 385 -10.78 0.73 18.03
CA PRO A 385 -10.47 2.12 17.67
C PRO A 385 -11.64 3.09 17.90
N LEU A 386 -12.91 2.64 17.78
CA LEU A 386 -14.08 3.45 18.12
C LEU A 386 -14.13 3.76 19.63
N GLY A 387 -13.89 2.76 20.47
CA GLY A 387 -13.88 2.91 21.91
C GLY A 387 -12.79 3.88 22.37
N LEU A 388 -11.59 3.79 21.78
CA LEU A 388 -10.52 4.74 22.06
C LEU A 388 -10.87 6.16 21.58
N LEU A 389 -11.47 6.31 20.40
CA LEU A 389 -11.91 7.61 19.89
C LEU A 389 -12.94 8.27 20.81
N ARG A 390 -13.94 7.53 21.30
CA ARG A 390 -14.93 8.06 22.25
C ARG A 390 -14.27 8.57 23.52
N GLN A 391 -13.31 7.81 24.06
CA GLN A 391 -12.59 8.21 25.27
C GLN A 391 -11.73 9.46 25.06
N LEU A 392 -11.08 9.58 23.90
CA LEU A 392 -10.34 10.80 23.54
C LEU A 392 -11.29 12.01 23.45
N ASP A 393 -12.44 11.85 22.80
CA ASP A 393 -13.42 12.93 22.61
C ASP A 393 -14.07 13.39 23.93
N THR A 394 -14.25 12.48 24.90
CA THR A 394 -14.85 12.79 26.21
C THR A 394 -13.83 13.13 27.31
N ASN A 395 -12.51 13.04 27.04
CA ASN A 395 -11.49 13.25 28.07
C ASN A 395 -11.39 14.74 28.47
N GLU A 396 -11.26 15.02 29.77
CA GLU A 396 -11.21 16.40 30.30
C GLU A 396 -9.84 17.07 30.20
N LEU A 397 -8.78 16.29 29.97
CA LEU A 397 -7.39 16.76 29.88
C LEU A 397 -6.90 16.85 28.45
N VAL A 398 -7.22 15.88 27.60
CA VAL A 398 -6.74 15.79 26.23
C VAL A 398 -7.47 16.77 25.32
N HIS A 399 -6.72 17.54 24.54
CA HIS A 399 -7.31 18.47 23.57
C HIS A 399 -7.97 17.69 22.41
N PRO A 400 -9.15 18.09 21.89
CA PRO A 400 -9.82 17.38 20.79
C PRO A 400 -9.01 17.37 19.49
N GLU A 401 -8.12 18.35 19.30
CA GLU A 401 -7.16 18.37 18.20
C GLU A 401 -5.85 17.73 18.64
N ASN A 402 -5.80 16.39 18.59
CA ASN A 402 -4.60 15.61 18.89
C ASN A 402 -4.33 14.57 17.80
N PHE A 403 -3.07 14.16 17.68
CA PHE A 403 -2.62 13.23 16.66
C PHE A 403 -3.14 11.81 16.87
N LEU A 404 -3.33 11.37 18.12
CA LEU A 404 -3.86 10.03 18.39
C LEU A 404 -5.30 9.85 17.88
N ARG A 405 -6.11 10.91 17.93
CA ARG A 405 -7.43 10.97 17.30
C ARG A 405 -7.34 10.73 15.79
N TYR A 406 -6.39 11.39 15.13
CA TYR A 406 -6.10 11.20 13.71
C TYR A 406 -5.69 9.74 13.40
N CYS A 407 -4.84 9.14 14.23
CA CYS A 407 -4.47 7.73 14.14
C CYS A 407 -5.70 6.79 14.21
N CYS A 408 -6.59 7.01 15.20
CA CYS A 408 -7.80 6.19 15.37
C CYS A 408 -8.73 6.29 14.16
N LEU A 409 -8.98 7.51 13.67
CA LEU A 409 -9.83 7.77 12.50
C LEU A 409 -9.24 7.14 11.22
N TYR A 410 -7.91 7.15 11.07
CA TYR A 410 -7.22 6.49 9.96
C TYR A 410 -7.42 4.97 9.99
N VAL A 411 -7.20 4.33 11.15
CA VAL A 411 -7.39 2.88 11.32
C VAL A 411 -8.84 2.48 11.05
N LEU A 412 -9.80 3.27 11.52
CA LEU A 412 -11.21 3.08 11.20
C LEU A 412 -11.46 3.16 9.71
N GLY A 413 -10.98 4.21 9.04
CA GLY A 413 -11.10 4.40 7.60
C GLY A 413 -10.61 3.19 6.80
N ILE A 414 -9.42 2.66 7.13
CA ILE A 414 -8.88 1.45 6.50
C ILE A 414 -9.74 0.22 6.79
N THR A 415 -10.17 0.06 8.04
CA THR A 415 -10.96 -1.11 8.46
C THR A 415 -12.27 -1.17 7.69
N TYR A 416 -12.97 -0.04 7.60
CA TYR A 416 -14.19 0.06 6.80
C TYR A 416 -13.94 -0.09 5.31
N TYR A 417 -12.85 0.49 4.76
CA TYR A 417 -12.47 0.29 3.37
C TYR A 417 -12.28 -1.20 3.05
N LYS A 418 -11.51 -1.92 3.86
CA LYS A 418 -11.28 -3.37 3.69
C LYS A 418 -12.56 -4.19 3.77
N ILE A 419 -13.48 -3.83 4.67
CA ILE A 419 -14.81 -4.46 4.75
C ILE A 419 -15.59 -4.20 3.46
N ALA A 420 -15.61 -2.96 2.99
CA ALA A 420 -16.34 -2.59 1.78
C ALA A 420 -15.77 -3.22 0.49
N THR A 421 -14.46 -3.45 0.40
CA THR A 421 -13.83 -4.04 -0.80
C THR A 421 -13.80 -5.57 -0.81
N ASN A 422 -13.94 -6.23 0.34
CA ASN A 422 -13.97 -7.70 0.44
C ASN A 422 -15.38 -8.29 0.38
N ILE A 423 -16.42 -7.45 0.39
CA ILE A 423 -17.82 -7.88 0.24
C ILE A 423 -18.22 -7.61 -1.22
N VAL A 424 -18.84 -8.59 -1.88
CA VAL A 424 -19.46 -8.39 -3.19
C VAL A 424 -20.42 -7.20 -3.06
N PRO A 425 -20.35 -6.19 -3.94
CA PRO A 425 -21.04 -4.93 -3.76
C PRO A 425 -22.55 -5.15 -3.65
N ASP A 426 -23.03 -5.13 -2.42
CA ASP A 426 -24.42 -5.25 -2.01
C ASP A 426 -24.83 -3.99 -1.22
N THR A 427 -26.08 -3.94 -0.79
CA THR A 427 -26.61 -2.84 0.03
C THR A 427 -25.86 -2.68 1.36
N ALA A 428 -25.32 -3.76 1.92
CA ALA A 428 -24.51 -3.73 3.14
C ALA A 428 -23.16 -3.03 2.93
N SER A 429 -22.55 -3.20 1.74
CA SER A 429 -21.31 -2.53 1.34
C SER A 429 -21.47 -1.01 1.24
N CYS A 430 -22.60 -0.54 0.72
CA CYS A 430 -22.94 0.89 0.69
C CYS A 430 -23.14 1.49 2.09
N PHE A 431 -23.76 0.73 3.01
CA PHE A 431 -23.92 1.15 4.41
C PHE A 431 -22.57 1.23 5.14
N ALA A 432 -21.72 0.21 4.98
CA ALA A 432 -20.37 0.20 5.56
C ALA A 432 -19.54 1.41 5.10
N TYR A 433 -19.67 1.81 3.83
CA TYR A 433 -19.04 3.01 3.30
C TYR A 433 -19.62 4.31 3.87
N ARG A 434 -20.96 4.43 3.97
CA ARG A 434 -21.61 5.60 4.57
C ARG A 434 -21.14 5.81 6.01
N GLU A 435 -20.99 4.73 6.77
CA GLU A 435 -20.43 4.78 8.12
C GLU A 435 -18.94 5.16 8.09
N ALA A 436 -18.13 4.60 7.19
CA ALA A 436 -16.73 5.00 6.99
C ALA A 436 -16.58 6.51 6.76
N TRP A 437 -17.44 7.08 5.90
CA TRP A 437 -17.38 8.49 5.52
C TRP A 437 -17.66 9.44 6.68
N LYS A 438 -18.51 9.05 7.64
CA LYS A 438 -18.73 9.83 8.87
C LYS A 438 -17.44 10.04 9.66
N HIS A 439 -16.54 9.06 9.65
CA HIS A 439 -15.24 9.12 10.32
C HIS A 439 -14.17 9.81 9.46
N LEU A 440 -14.24 9.69 8.13
CA LEU A 440 -13.29 10.32 7.20
C LEU A 440 -13.47 11.84 7.05
N LYS A 441 -14.68 12.38 7.20
CA LYS A 441 -14.91 13.83 7.08
C LYS A 441 -14.15 14.65 8.16
N PRO A 442 -14.26 14.35 9.47
CA PRO A 442 -13.46 15.04 10.49
C PRO A 442 -11.95 14.89 10.29
N LEU A 443 -11.52 13.75 9.75
CA LEU A 443 -10.12 13.50 9.40
C LEU A 443 -9.63 14.54 8.37
N THR A 444 -10.40 14.80 7.31
CA THR A 444 -10.04 15.79 6.28
C THR A 444 -9.92 17.22 6.80
N GLU A 445 -10.69 17.59 7.82
CA GLU A 445 -10.63 18.92 8.45
C GLU A 445 -9.39 19.05 9.36
N LEU A 446 -9.04 17.99 10.11
CA LEU A 446 -7.83 17.94 10.94
C LEU A 446 -6.53 17.94 10.11
N MET A 447 -6.54 17.35 8.91
CA MET A 447 -5.35 17.22 8.04
C MET A 447 -4.74 18.55 7.59
N GLY A 448 -5.57 19.59 7.41
CA GLY A 448 -5.08 20.92 7.03
C GLY A 448 -4.15 21.54 8.08
N LYS A 449 -4.13 20.97 9.28
CA LYS A 449 -3.36 21.45 10.44
C LYS A 449 -2.03 20.70 10.64
N PHE A 450 -1.77 19.59 9.92
CA PHE A 450 -0.54 18.82 10.04
C PHE A 450 0.39 19.05 8.84
N GLU A 451 1.70 19.25 9.10
CA GLU A 451 2.72 19.66 8.10
C GLU A 451 2.99 18.62 6.98
N CYS A 452 2.66 17.34 7.20
CA CYS A 452 3.10 16.26 6.32
C CYS A 452 2.21 16.10 5.06
N LYS A 453 2.70 16.57 3.91
CA LYS A 453 2.02 16.40 2.61
C LYS A 453 1.87 14.94 2.14
N TYR A 454 2.68 14.02 2.64
CA TYR A 454 2.58 12.58 2.35
C TYR A 454 1.32 11.96 2.98
N ASP A 455 1.09 12.26 4.26
CA ASP A 455 -0.12 11.87 4.99
C ASP A 455 -1.38 12.45 4.32
N GLN A 456 -1.28 13.71 3.85
CA GLN A 456 -2.32 14.33 3.04
C GLN A 456 -2.59 13.62 1.72
N ARG A 457 -1.56 13.02 1.10
CA ARG A 457 -1.69 12.25 -0.13
C ARG A 457 -2.34 10.89 0.12
N ALA A 458 -1.81 10.08 1.05
CA ALA A 458 -2.38 8.78 1.43
C ALA A 458 -3.89 8.87 1.75
N LEU A 459 -4.31 10.00 2.34
CA LEU A 459 -5.71 10.27 2.64
C LEU A 459 -6.53 10.83 1.47
N ARG A 460 -5.93 11.60 0.56
CA ARG A 460 -6.57 11.85 -0.75
C ARG A 460 -6.83 10.55 -1.48
N ILE A 461 -5.93 9.57 -1.41
CA ILE A 461 -6.15 8.25 -2.01
C ILE A 461 -7.27 7.50 -1.29
N LEU A 462 -7.33 7.50 0.05
CA LEU A 462 -8.47 6.89 0.75
C LEU A 462 -9.80 7.57 0.41
N LYS A 463 -9.78 8.90 0.22
CA LYS A 463 -10.92 9.68 -0.28
C LYS A 463 -11.28 9.29 -1.72
N ASP A 464 -10.32 9.28 -2.63
CA ASP A 464 -10.49 9.06 -4.08
C ASP A 464 -10.80 7.58 -4.40
N ALA A 465 -10.16 6.64 -3.71
CA ALA A 465 -10.48 5.21 -3.76
C ALA A 465 -11.87 4.96 -3.19
N GLY A 466 -12.25 5.68 -2.12
CA GLY A 466 -13.60 5.68 -1.61
C GLY A 466 -14.62 6.20 -2.63
N VAL A 467 -14.30 7.31 -3.31
CA VAL A 467 -15.13 7.89 -4.37
C VAL A 467 -15.24 6.95 -5.59
N ALA A 468 -14.14 6.33 -6.03
CA ALA A 468 -14.13 5.37 -7.12
C ALA A 468 -14.91 4.09 -6.78
N ALA A 469 -14.83 3.61 -5.53
CA ALA A 469 -15.63 2.49 -5.04
C ALA A 469 -17.12 2.84 -5.01
N MET A 470 -17.49 4.07 -4.61
CA MET A 470 -18.87 4.55 -4.71
C MET A 470 -19.37 4.53 -6.16
N TYR A 471 -18.62 5.07 -7.12
CA TYR A 471 -19.04 5.04 -8.53
C TYR A 471 -19.20 3.61 -9.07
N SER A 472 -18.31 2.69 -8.68
CA SER A 472 -18.42 1.28 -9.07
C SER A 472 -19.67 0.62 -8.48
N ALA A 473 -19.95 0.86 -7.19
CA ALA A 473 -21.12 0.34 -6.50
C ALA A 473 -22.42 0.94 -7.08
N THR A 474 -22.44 2.23 -7.37
CA THR A 474 -23.57 2.91 -8.04
C THR A 474 -23.83 2.33 -9.43
N ALA A 475 -22.79 2.14 -10.25
CA ALA A 475 -22.93 1.54 -11.58
C ALA A 475 -23.44 0.10 -11.52
N GLN A 476 -22.98 -0.70 -10.55
CA GLN A 476 -23.44 -2.08 -10.36
C GLN A 476 -24.87 -2.15 -9.80
N LEU A 477 -25.27 -1.21 -8.95
CA LEU A 477 -26.66 -1.05 -8.50
C LEU A 477 -27.58 -0.64 -9.66
N GLU A 478 -27.13 0.28 -10.52
CA GLU A 478 -27.86 0.67 -11.74
C GLU A 478 -28.01 -0.51 -12.71
N GLU A 479 -26.95 -1.31 -12.90
CA GLU A 479 -26.96 -2.51 -13.73
C GLU A 479 -27.87 -3.61 -13.14
N ALA A 480 -27.80 -3.86 -11.83
CA ALA A 480 -28.68 -4.79 -11.14
C ALA A 480 -30.15 -4.36 -11.26
N VAL A 481 -30.45 -3.07 -11.02
CA VAL A 481 -31.81 -2.51 -11.19
C VAL A 481 -32.28 -2.58 -12.65
N ALA A 482 -31.39 -2.41 -13.63
CA ALA A 482 -31.71 -2.55 -15.05
C ALA A 482 -32.04 -4.01 -15.44
N VAL A 483 -31.31 -4.99 -14.91
CA VAL A 483 -31.59 -6.43 -15.10
C VAL A 483 -32.97 -6.81 -14.56
N PHE A 484 -33.40 -6.21 -13.43
CA PHE A 484 -34.73 -6.44 -12.86
C PHE A 484 -35.87 -5.65 -13.53
N LYS A 485 -35.55 -4.61 -14.31
CA LYS A 485 -36.53 -3.81 -15.10
C LYS A 485 -36.72 -4.30 -16.54
N GLY A 486 -35.92 -5.26 -17.01
CA GLY A 486 -36.13 -5.89 -18.32
C GLY A 486 -37.41 -6.75 -18.38
N PRO A 487 -37.99 -6.97 -19.57
CA PRO A 487 -39.21 -7.78 -19.71
C PRO A 487 -38.96 -9.21 -19.23
N ARG A 488 -39.72 -9.66 -18.23
CA ARG A 488 -39.65 -11.02 -17.67
C ARG A 488 -40.01 -12.06 -18.73
N THR A 489 -39.03 -12.69 -19.36
CA THR A 489 -39.25 -13.99 -20.01
C THR A 489 -39.23 -15.06 -18.92
N LYS A 490 -40.27 -15.91 -18.92
CA LYS A 490 -40.63 -16.81 -17.82
C LYS A 490 -39.68 -18.01 -17.62
N GLU A 491 -38.47 -18.00 -18.17
CA GLU A 491 -37.57 -19.14 -18.11
C GLU A 491 -36.23 -18.74 -17.49
N THR A 492 -35.91 -19.46 -16.40
CA THR A 492 -34.63 -19.62 -15.68
C THR A 492 -34.05 -18.43 -14.88
N LEU A 493 -34.59 -18.22 -13.67
CA LEU A 493 -33.83 -17.63 -12.55
C LEU A 493 -32.93 -18.72 -11.91
N PRO A 494 -31.62 -18.48 -11.69
CA PRO A 494 -30.77 -19.42 -10.96
C PRO A 494 -31.21 -19.49 -9.50
N LYS A 495 -31.48 -20.70 -8.99
CA LYS A 495 -31.71 -20.93 -7.57
C LYS A 495 -30.37 -20.82 -6.80
N SER A 496 -29.91 -19.61 -6.51
CA SER A 496 -28.85 -19.40 -5.52
C SER A 496 -29.46 -19.16 -4.14
N LYS A 497 -29.08 -20.01 -3.17
CA LYS A 497 -29.43 -19.85 -1.76
C LYS A 497 -28.70 -18.61 -1.23
N GLY A 498 -29.40 -17.49 -1.04
CA GLY A 498 -28.81 -16.33 -0.36
C GLY A 498 -29.61 -15.04 -0.35
N VAL A 499 -30.52 -14.80 -1.31
CA VAL A 499 -31.23 -13.50 -1.38
C VAL A 499 -32.56 -13.59 -0.64
N ARG A 500 -32.55 -13.39 0.69
CA ARG A 500 -33.77 -13.31 1.49
C ARG A 500 -34.46 -11.94 1.48
N ASP A 501 -33.92 -10.94 0.76
CA ASP A 501 -34.48 -9.58 0.85
C ASP A 501 -34.39 -8.76 -0.45
N ALA A 502 -34.82 -9.35 -1.56
CA ALA A 502 -34.93 -8.62 -2.83
C ALA A 502 -35.94 -7.45 -2.76
N SER A 503 -36.88 -7.48 -1.81
CA SER A 503 -37.90 -6.44 -1.64
C SER A 503 -37.33 -5.16 -1.00
N ALA A 504 -36.45 -5.28 0.01
CA ALA A 504 -35.79 -4.12 0.62
C ALA A 504 -34.84 -3.38 -0.36
N VAL A 505 -34.20 -4.13 -1.27
CA VAL A 505 -33.35 -3.56 -2.34
C VAL A 505 -34.18 -2.73 -3.33
N MET A 506 -35.40 -3.17 -3.66
CA MET A 506 -36.31 -2.46 -4.57
C MET A 506 -36.88 -1.17 -3.99
N GLU A 507 -37.17 -1.11 -2.68
CA GLU A 507 -37.70 0.10 -2.03
C GLU A 507 -36.64 1.15 -1.72
N GLN A 508 -35.42 0.74 -1.32
CA GLN A 508 -34.40 1.66 -0.85
C GLN A 508 -33.40 2.11 -1.93
N GLY A 509 -33.22 1.33 -3.00
CA GLY A 509 -32.25 1.60 -4.06
C GLY A 509 -32.40 2.99 -4.71
N PRO A 510 -33.60 3.37 -5.20
CA PRO A 510 -33.83 4.70 -5.80
C PRO A 510 -33.61 5.86 -4.83
N ARG A 511 -33.97 5.66 -3.55
CA ARG A 511 -33.80 6.68 -2.49
C ARG A 511 -32.33 6.87 -2.12
N LEU A 512 -31.55 5.79 -2.09
CA LEU A 512 -30.10 5.86 -1.89
C LEU A 512 -29.38 6.54 -3.06
N LEU A 513 -29.76 6.22 -4.30
CA LEU A 513 -29.24 6.87 -5.51
C LEU A 513 -29.50 8.39 -5.52
N ALA A 514 -30.70 8.81 -5.13
CA ALA A 514 -31.05 10.23 -5.02
C ALA A 514 -30.20 10.96 -3.96
N ILE A 515 -30.02 10.37 -2.77
CA ILE A 515 -29.17 10.94 -1.70
C ILE A 515 -27.70 11.04 -2.13
N MET A 516 -27.20 10.05 -2.88
CA MET A 516 -25.83 10.05 -3.40
C MET A 516 -25.64 11.12 -4.48
N ALA A 517 -26.62 11.30 -5.38
CA ALA A 517 -26.62 12.33 -6.41
C ALA A 517 -26.74 13.75 -5.83
N GLU A 518 -27.61 13.98 -4.85
CA GLU A 518 -27.76 15.27 -4.16
C GLU A 518 -26.47 15.68 -3.43
N ARG A 519 -25.82 14.75 -2.75
CA ARG A 519 -24.53 15.00 -2.08
C ARG A 519 -23.40 15.27 -3.07
N HIS A 520 -23.43 14.68 -4.26
CA HIS A 520 -22.46 14.96 -5.33
C HIS A 520 -22.63 16.38 -5.89
N VAL A 521 -23.87 16.81 -6.17
CA VAL A 521 -24.16 18.17 -6.64
C VAL A 521 -23.73 19.21 -5.60
N ALA A 522 -23.95 18.94 -4.31
CA ALA A 522 -23.51 19.79 -3.21
C ALA A 522 -21.98 19.88 -3.04
N LEU A 523 -21.22 18.86 -3.47
CA LEU A 523 -19.76 18.81 -3.30
C LEU A 523 -18.96 19.31 -4.52
N TYR A 524 -19.52 19.23 -5.72
CA TYR A 524 -18.76 19.50 -6.96
C TYR A 524 -19.47 20.43 -7.96
N GLY A 525 -20.67 20.93 -7.65
CA GLY A 525 -21.34 21.98 -8.42
C GLY A 525 -21.73 21.63 -9.87
N ARG A 526 -21.75 20.33 -10.24
CA ARG A 526 -22.17 19.89 -11.59
C ARG A 526 -23.29 18.85 -11.51
N SER A 527 -24.35 19.08 -12.27
CA SER A 527 -25.45 18.13 -12.48
C SER A 527 -25.01 16.94 -13.32
N VAL A 528 -25.43 15.74 -12.95
CA VAL A 528 -25.25 14.51 -13.74
C VAL A 528 -26.19 14.55 -14.96
N PRO A 529 -25.73 14.29 -16.20
CA PRO A 529 -26.64 14.19 -17.34
C PRO A 529 -27.46 12.88 -17.25
N PRO A 530 -28.77 12.90 -17.53
CA PRO A 530 -29.59 11.70 -17.46
C PRO A 530 -29.22 10.72 -18.58
N VAL A 531 -29.04 9.45 -18.22
CA VAL A 531 -28.92 8.34 -19.17
C VAL A 531 -30.28 8.14 -19.83
N LYS A 532 -30.39 8.42 -21.14
CA LYS A 532 -31.62 8.15 -21.90
C LYS A 532 -31.82 6.64 -22.04
N PRO A 533 -33.01 6.08 -21.73
CA PRO A 533 -33.30 4.69 -22.01
C PRO A 533 -33.29 4.46 -23.53
N GLY A 534 -32.56 3.43 -23.97
CA GLY A 534 -32.50 3.03 -25.37
C GLY A 534 -33.90 2.62 -25.88
N LYS A 535 -34.33 3.20 -27.00
CA LYS A 535 -35.55 2.77 -27.68
C LYS A 535 -35.35 1.36 -28.23
N ASP A 536 -36.25 0.46 -27.83
CA ASP A 536 -36.43 -0.86 -28.40
C ASP A 536 -36.58 -0.80 -29.92
N ARG A 537 -35.73 -1.55 -30.64
CA ARG A 537 -35.98 -1.94 -32.03
C ARG A 537 -36.21 -3.44 -32.08
N LYS A 538 -37.47 -3.86 -32.07
CA LYS A 538 -37.92 -5.12 -32.64
C LYS A 538 -38.78 -4.81 -33.86
N GLY A 539 -38.36 -5.31 -35.02
CA GLY A 539 -39.10 -5.24 -36.27
C GLY A 539 -38.38 -6.07 -37.32
N ALA A 540 -38.95 -7.23 -37.63
CA ALA A 540 -38.34 -8.29 -38.42
C ALA A 540 -38.51 -8.11 -39.94
N SER A 541 -37.59 -8.76 -40.64
CA SER A 541 -37.73 -9.43 -41.94
C SER A 541 -37.65 -8.63 -43.25
N LYS A 542 -36.89 -9.27 -44.16
CA LYS A 542 -37.05 -9.45 -45.62
C LYS A 542 -36.01 -8.76 -46.51
N ASN A 543 -35.17 -9.65 -47.07
CA ASN A 543 -34.69 -9.68 -48.45
C ASN A 543 -34.72 -8.38 -49.26
N ARG A 544 -33.55 -7.95 -49.75
CA ARG A 544 -33.33 -7.78 -51.19
C ARG A 544 -31.84 -7.73 -51.56
N LEU A 545 -31.52 -8.58 -52.53
CA LEU A 545 -30.32 -8.65 -53.35
C LEU A 545 -30.09 -7.38 -54.20
N ARG A 546 -28.82 -7.22 -54.64
CA ARG A 546 -28.29 -6.37 -55.75
C ARG A 546 -28.17 -4.86 -55.43
N ALA A 547 -27.17 -4.11 -55.90
CA ALA A 547 -26.18 -4.32 -56.96
C ALA A 547 -24.87 -3.55 -56.69
N VAL A 548 -23.80 -4.08 -57.28
CA VAL A 548 -22.56 -3.37 -57.62
C VAL A 548 -22.85 -2.24 -58.62
N LYS A 549 -22.27 -1.06 -58.38
CA LYS A 549 -21.80 -0.02 -59.34
C LYS A 549 -21.11 1.05 -58.45
N GLY A 550 -19.81 1.32 -58.57
CA GLY A 550 -19.13 1.80 -59.76
C GLY A 550 -19.23 3.33 -59.79
N GLY A 551 -18.17 4.05 -59.40
CA GLY A 551 -18.17 5.51 -59.38
C GLY A 551 -16.89 6.10 -58.81
N ARG A 552 -15.90 6.26 -59.69
CA ARG A 552 -14.59 6.90 -59.51
C ARG A 552 -14.73 8.43 -59.68
N VAL A 553 -13.65 9.15 -59.42
CA VAL A 553 -13.26 10.50 -59.95
C VAL A 553 -13.66 11.68 -59.04
N LYS A 554 -12.79 12.61 -58.61
CA LYS A 554 -11.39 12.97 -58.95
C LYS A 554 -10.49 12.93 -57.73
#